data_AF-A0A328DDV2-F1
#
_entry.id   AF-A0A328DDV2-F1
#
_cell.length_a   1.000
_cell.length_b   1.000
_cell.length_c   1.000
_cell.angle_alpha   90.00
_cell.angle_beta   90.00
_cell.angle_gamma   90.00
#
_symmetry.space_group_name_H-M   'P 1'
#
loop_
_entity.id
_entity.type
_entity.pdbx_description
1 polymer ?
#
loop_
_entity_poly.entity_id
_entity_poly.type
_entity_poly.pdbx_seq_one_letter_code
_entity_poly.pdbx_strand_id
1 'polypeptide(L)'
;MDKSWINMNRTSTQYIGGVQAFLDFAFANAPNSNVIVCPCNRCKIGRNRYFNRDEVTEHLMFNEFWPKYTKWVHHGEPISTIMGIRNL
;
A
#
# COMPACT_ATOMS: atom_id res chain seq x y z
N MET A 1 9.81 -4.81 -4.43
CA MET A 1 10.13 -3.44 -3.97
C MET A 1 10.59 -3.53 -2.52
N ASP A 2 11.61 -2.78 -2.12
CA ASP A 2 11.95 -2.63 -0.69
C ASP A 2 10.78 -1.97 0.04
N LYS A 3 10.43 -2.49 1.22
CA LYS A 3 9.31 -2.05 2.07
C LYS A 3 9.76 -1.66 3.47
N SER A 4 11.08 -1.65 3.73
CA SER A 4 11.67 -1.21 5.00
C SER A 4 11.23 0.21 5.37
N TRP A 5 11.01 1.07 4.37
CA TRP A 5 10.53 2.45 4.49
C TRP A 5 9.20 2.59 5.22
N ILE A 6 8.34 1.56 5.22
CA ILE A 6 7.03 1.58 5.90
C ILE A 6 7.18 1.87 7.41
N ASN A 7 8.31 1.47 8.00
CA ASN A 7 8.58 1.65 9.44
C ASN A 7 9.48 2.87 9.72
N MET A 8 9.84 3.65 8.70
CA MET A 8 10.66 4.84 8.89
C MET A 8 9.79 6.03 9.31
N ASN A 9 10.43 7.05 9.89
CA ASN A 9 9.72 8.27 10.30
C ASN A 9 9.02 8.90 9.09
N ARG A 10 7.76 9.30 9.25
CA ARG A 10 6.93 9.88 8.16
C ARG A 10 7.53 11.13 7.49
N THR A 11 8.39 11.87 8.19
CA THR A 11 9.09 13.04 7.63
C THR A 11 10.41 12.69 6.94
N SER A 12 10.85 11.43 7.02
CA SER A 12 12.06 10.97 6.36
C SER A 12 11.89 10.90 4.85
N THR A 13 12.97 11.16 4.13
CA THR A 13 13.03 11.05 2.67
C THR A 13 12.68 9.64 2.19
N GLN A 14 13.03 8.62 2.96
CA GLN A 14 12.78 7.22 2.64
C GLN A 14 11.29 6.89 2.74
N TYR A 15 10.61 7.36 3.78
CA TYR A 15 9.17 7.18 3.90
C TYR A 15 8.44 7.90 2.77
N ILE A 16 8.76 9.17 2.51
CA ILE A 16 8.13 9.96 1.44
C ILE A 16 8.36 9.31 0.07
N GLY A 17 9.59 8.92 -0.24
CA GLY A 17 9.91 8.24 -1.49
C GLY A 17 9.21 6.89 -1.62
N GLY A 18 9.12 6.13 -0.53
CA GLY A 18 8.38 4.87 -0.48
C GLY A 18 6.88 5.02 -0.71
N VAL A 19 6.25 6.06 -0.13
CA VAL A 19 4.85 6.40 -0.39
C VAL A 19 4.63 6.71 -1.87
N GLN A 20 5.49 7.53 -2.50
CA GLN A 20 5.36 7.83 -3.92
C GLN A 20 5.50 6.58 -4.80
N ALA A 21 6.51 5.75 -4.51
CA ALA A 21 6.71 4.48 -5.23
C ALA A 21 5.52 3.51 -5.06
N PHE A 22 4.92 3.46 -3.88
CA PHE A 22 3.68 2.71 -3.64
C PHE A 22 2.52 3.25 -4.46
N LEU A 23 2.30 4.58 -4.47
CA LEU A 23 1.20 5.20 -5.22
C LEU A 23 1.34 4.93 -6.72
N ASP A 24 2.53 5.09 -7.28
CA ASP A 24 2.79 4.79 -8.70
C ASP A 24 2.46 3.33 -9.03
N PHE A 25 2.93 2.40 -8.20
CA PHE A 25 2.63 0.99 -8.35
C PHE A 25 1.12 0.71 -8.25
N ALA A 26 0.46 1.23 -7.22
CA ALA A 26 -0.93 0.91 -6.94
C ALA A 26 -1.90 1.46 -7.99
N PHE A 27 -1.66 2.69 -8.48
CA PHE A 27 -2.49 3.28 -9.53
C PHE A 27 -2.23 2.68 -10.92
N ALA A 28 -0.99 2.28 -11.22
CA ALA A 28 -0.69 1.55 -12.46
C ALA A 28 -1.38 0.17 -12.53
N ASN A 29 -1.70 -0.42 -11.37
CA ASN A 29 -2.37 -1.72 -11.26
C ASN A 29 -3.86 -1.60 -10.87
N ALA A 30 -4.42 -0.40 -10.81
CA ALA A 30 -5.82 -0.18 -10.45
C ALA A 30 -6.75 -0.51 -11.64
N PRO A 31 -7.81 -1.32 -11.45
CA PRO A 31 -8.78 -1.61 -12.50
C PRO A 31 -9.50 -0.35 -13.00
N ASN A 32 -9.77 0.58 -12.09
CA ASN A 32 -10.33 1.89 -12.33
C ASN A 32 -9.28 2.91 -11.89
N SER A 33 -8.53 3.49 -12.82
CA SER A 33 -7.31 4.30 -12.59
C SER A 33 -7.49 5.55 -11.71
N ASN A 34 -8.67 5.79 -11.15
CA ASN A 34 -9.01 6.99 -10.40
C ASN A 34 -9.04 6.76 -8.88
N VAL A 35 -9.17 5.52 -8.40
CA VAL A 35 -9.23 5.23 -6.96
C VAL A 35 -8.57 3.91 -6.59
N ILE A 36 -7.99 3.84 -5.38
CA ILE A 36 -7.43 2.63 -4.80
C ILE A 36 -7.87 2.45 -3.35
N VAL A 37 -7.70 1.23 -2.83
CA VAL A 37 -7.84 0.96 -1.39
C VAL A 37 -6.74 1.70 -0.63
N CYS A 38 -7.09 2.58 0.32
CA CYS A 38 -6.10 3.29 1.14
C CYS A 38 -5.46 2.35 2.18
N PRO A 39 -4.12 2.21 2.18
CA PRO A 39 -3.44 1.30 3.10
C PRO A 39 -3.04 1.96 4.43
N CYS A 40 -3.58 3.13 4.76
CA CYS A 40 -3.22 3.83 6.00
C CYS A 40 -3.82 3.16 7.26
N ASN A 41 -3.26 3.47 8.43
CA ASN A 41 -3.73 2.89 9.70
C ASN A 41 -5.19 3.20 10.04
N ARG A 42 -5.74 4.32 9.54
CA ARG A 42 -7.11 4.73 9.83
C ARG A 42 -8.12 4.05 8.91
N CYS A 43 -7.85 4.02 7.61
CA CYS A 43 -8.77 3.46 6.60
C CYS A 43 -8.90 1.93 6.70
N LYS A 44 -7.86 1.22 7.19
CA LYS A 44 -7.94 -0.24 7.38
C LYS A 44 -9.07 -0.67 8.34
N ILE A 45 -9.46 0.19 9.29
CA ILE A 45 -10.52 -0.07 10.29
C ILE A 45 -11.87 0.55 9.85
N GLY A 46 -11.87 1.44 8.85
CA GLY A 46 -13.04 2.18 8.39
C GLY A 46 -13.94 1.41 7.40
N ARG A 47 -15.15 1.98 7.17
CA ARG A 47 -16.12 1.52 6.16
C ARG A 47 -15.83 2.06 4.75
N ASN A 48 -15.40 3.31 4.62
CA ASN A 48 -14.94 3.88 3.34
C ASN A 48 -13.44 3.65 3.17
N ARG A 49 -13.04 3.06 2.03
CA ARG A 49 -11.66 2.63 1.78
C ARG A 49 -11.11 3.02 0.41
N TYR A 50 -11.95 3.46 -0.52
CA TYR A 50 -11.53 3.83 -1.87
C TYR A 50 -11.36 5.33 -1.97
N PHE A 51 -10.18 5.76 -2.38
CA PHE A 51 -9.79 7.16 -2.41
C PHE A 51 -8.91 7.43 -3.63
N ASN A 52 -8.93 8.67 -4.11
CA ASN A 52 -8.07 9.12 -5.20
C ASN A 52 -6.61 9.31 -4.72
N ARG A 53 -5.71 9.61 -5.66
CA ARG A 53 -4.27 9.68 -5.38
C ARG A 53 -3.92 10.73 -4.33
N ASP A 54 -4.54 11.90 -4.40
CA ASP A 54 -4.26 13.01 -3.49
C ASP A 54 -4.76 12.69 -2.08
N GLU A 55 -5.97 12.15 -1.97
CA GLU A 55 -6.54 11.69 -0.69
C GLU A 55 -5.69 10.58 -0.06
N VAL A 56 -5.22 9.59 -0.83
CA VAL A 56 -4.36 8.53 -0.30
C VAL A 56 -3.01 9.10 0.13
N THR A 57 -2.44 10.05 -0.63
CA THR A 57 -1.20 10.73 -0.26
C THR A 57 -1.37 11.43 1.09
N GLU A 58 -2.39 12.28 1.23
CA GLU A 58 -2.71 12.97 2.48
C GLU A 58 -2.88 11.97 3.63
N HIS A 59 -3.69 10.93 3.43
CA HIS A 59 -3.93 9.92 4.45
C HIS A 59 -2.66 9.20 4.89
N LEU A 60 -1.72 8.94 3.98
CA LEU A 60 -0.44 8.29 4.30
C LEU A 60 0.56 9.23 4.97
N MET A 61 0.47 10.54 4.75
CA MET A 61 1.27 11.52 5.47
C MET A 61 0.76 11.75 6.89
N PHE A 62 -0.56 11.76 7.10
CA PHE A 62 -1.15 12.05 8.42
C PHE A 62 -1.37 10.82 9.30
N ASN A 63 -1.82 9.70 8.71
CA ASN A 63 -2.20 8.49 9.45
C ASN A 63 -1.19 7.34 9.32
N GLU A 64 -0.13 7.55 8.54
CA GLU A 64 0.92 6.60 8.25
C GLU A 64 0.44 5.32 7.55
N PHE A 65 1.36 4.67 6.85
CA PHE A 65 1.14 3.37 6.22
C PHE A 65 0.91 2.31 7.31
N TRP A 66 0.01 1.35 7.05
CA TRP A 66 -0.20 0.26 8.00
C TRP A 66 1.00 -0.70 8.01
N PRO A 67 1.77 -0.82 9.12
CA PRO A 67 3.05 -1.55 9.08
C PRO A 67 2.95 -3.04 8.77
N LYS A 68 1.77 -3.64 8.99
CA LYS A 68 1.54 -5.07 8.70
C LYS A 68 1.13 -5.31 7.24
N TYR A 69 0.80 -4.27 6.47
CA TYR A 69 0.42 -4.40 5.06
C TYR A 69 1.66 -4.42 4.16
N THR A 70 2.49 -5.43 4.33
CA THR A 70 3.73 -5.60 3.56
C THR A 70 3.53 -6.41 2.29
N LYS A 71 2.33 -6.95 2.05
CA LYS A 71 1.92 -7.57 0.78
C LYS A 71 0.79 -6.76 0.18
N TRP A 72 1.02 -6.14 -0.96
CA TRP A 72 0.09 -5.25 -1.64
C TRP A 72 -0.91 -6.03 -2.50
N VAL A 73 -1.57 -7.00 -1.89
CA VAL A 73 -2.48 -7.96 -2.57
C VAL A 73 -3.67 -7.26 -3.23
N HIS A 74 -4.11 -6.11 -2.71
CA HIS A 74 -5.17 -5.30 -3.34
C HIS A 74 -4.66 -4.39 -4.47
N HIS A 75 -3.35 -4.39 -4.73
CA HIS A 75 -2.70 -3.48 -5.67
C HIS A 75 -1.83 -4.21 -6.70
N GLY A 76 -2.06 -5.51 -6.91
CA GLY A 76 -1.41 -6.28 -7.97
C GLY A 76 -0.13 -7.02 -7.57
N GLU A 77 0.27 -7.01 -6.28
CA GLU A 77 1.36 -7.89 -5.85
C GLU A 77 0.86 -9.35 -5.79
N PRO A 78 1.57 -10.31 -6.43
CA PRO A 78 1.16 -11.70 -6.42
C PRO A 78 1.15 -12.27 -5.00
N ILE A 79 0.14 -13.09 -4.70
CA ILE A 79 0.13 -13.87 -3.47
C ILE A 79 1.21 -14.93 -3.61
N SER A 80 2.27 -14.82 -2.82
CA SER A 80 3.28 -15.87 -2.70
C SER A 80 2.59 -17.13 -2.15
N THR A 81 2.16 -18.04 -3.02
CA THR A 81 1.64 -19.34 -2.61
C THR A 81 2.79 -20.16 -2.04
N ILE A 82 3.06 -20.02 -0.74
CA ILE A 82 3.76 -21.07 -0.01
C ILE A 82 2.71 -22.14 0.27
N MET A 83 2.43 -22.94 -0.74
CA MET A 83 2.16 -24.36 -0.54
C MET A 83 3.02 -25.07 -1.55
N GLY A 84 3.96 -25.86 -1.04
CA GLY A 84 4.62 -26.84 -1.86
C GLY A 84 3.55 -27.65 -2.57
N ILE A 85 3.61 -27.63 -3.89
CA ILE A 85 3.28 -28.81 -4.66
C ILE A 85 4.27 -29.88 -4.15
N ARG A 86 3.89 -30.57 -3.06
CA ARG A 86 4.25 -31.97 -2.96
C ARG A 86 3.38 -32.61 -4.02
N ASN A 87 4.01 -32.86 -5.16
CA ASN A 87 3.59 -33.92 -6.05
C ASN A 87 3.35 -35.15 -5.18
N LEU A 88 2.12 -35.64 -5.17
CA LEU A 88 1.66 -37.03 -5.20
C LEU A 88 0.14 -37.03 -4.98
#